data_AF-A0A7J3FCG8-F1
#
_entry.id   AF-A0A7J3FCG8-F1
#
_cell.length_a   1.000
_cell.length_b   1.000
_cell.length_c   1.000
_cell.angle_alpha   90.00
_cell.angle_beta   90.00
_cell.angle_gamma   90.00
#
_symmetry.space_group_name_H-M   'P 1'
#
loop_
_entity.id
_entity.type
_entity.pdbx_description
1 polymer ?
#
loop_
_entity_poly.entity_id
_entity_poly.type
_entity_poly.pdbx_seq_one_letter_code
_entity_poly.pdbx_strand_id
1 'polypeptide(L)'
;MPEQRFRISPTGKGAIFRLKRWFYASVYSSTPTEAREASLTAWKELVSKLIEELNKRGATELPARLSLSYELGPKGEFVPLSLKMEIFDLTPKESINLSFSERVTELERERIKAQYSELLKKAKELGVDLTV
;
A
#
# COMPACT_ATOMS: atom_id res chain seq x y z
N MET A 1 22.22 16.20 8.44
CA MET A 1 21.99 14.74 8.45
C MET A 1 20.92 14.45 7.42
N PRO A 2 21.20 13.65 6.37
CA PRO A 2 20.18 13.29 5.38
C PRO A 2 19.11 12.38 6.00
N GLU A 3 17.84 12.70 5.73
CA GLU A 3 16.69 11.87 6.07
C GLU A 3 16.04 11.36 4.78
N GLN A 4 15.93 10.04 4.64
CA GLN A 4 15.16 9.42 3.58
C GLN A 4 13.77 9.05 4.09
N ARG A 5 12.77 9.82 3.65
CA ARG A 5 11.35 9.55 3.94
C ARG A 5 10.67 8.88 2.77
N PHE A 6 10.03 7.73 3.01
CA PHE A 6 9.33 6.96 1.99
C PHE A 6 7.84 7.33 1.94
N ARG A 7 7.20 7.06 0.79
CA ARG A 7 5.73 7.06 0.70
C ARG A 7 5.15 5.86 1.44
N ILE A 8 3.87 5.93 1.80
CA ILE A 8 3.15 4.79 2.37
C ILE A 8 3.20 3.63 1.36
N SER A 9 3.53 2.45 1.87
CA SER A 9 3.45 1.20 1.13
C SER A 9 2.22 0.41 1.59
N PRO A 10 1.55 -0.33 0.69
CA PRO A 10 0.38 -1.13 1.05
C PRO A 10 0.65 -2.18 2.13
N THR A 11 1.91 -2.64 2.27
CA THR A 11 2.33 -3.61 3.28
C THR A 11 3.68 -3.22 3.89
N GLY A 12 3.96 -3.70 5.10
CA GLY A 12 5.24 -3.58 5.77
C GLY A 12 6.39 -4.19 4.96
N LYS A 13 6.17 -5.37 4.35
CA LYS A 13 7.09 -5.97 3.37
C LYS A 13 7.37 -5.04 2.19
N GLY A 14 6.32 -4.40 1.67
CA GLY A 14 6.43 -3.43 0.58
C GLY A 14 7.28 -2.22 0.97
N ALA A 15 7.15 -1.73 2.21
CA ALA A 15 7.97 -0.65 2.72
C ALA A 15 9.46 -1.05 2.79
N ILE A 16 9.76 -2.23 3.33
CA ILE A 16 11.13 -2.77 3.38
C ILE A 16 11.70 -2.93 1.97
N PHE A 17 10.90 -3.40 1.02
CA PHE A 17 11.34 -3.55 -0.36
C PHE A 17 11.69 -2.21 -1.03
N ARG A 18 10.91 -1.15 -0.75
CA ARG A 18 11.26 0.21 -1.21
C ARG A 18 12.56 0.70 -0.58
N LEU A 19 12.75 0.49 0.72
CA LEU A 19 13.98 0.82 1.42
C LEU A 19 15.18 0.09 0.78
N LYS A 20 15.04 -1.21 0.49
CA LYS A 20 16.05 -2.02 -0.21
C LYS A 20 16.42 -1.41 -1.56
N ARG A 21 15.43 -1.10 -2.39
CA ARG A 21 15.68 -0.52 -3.72
C ARG A 21 16.40 0.81 -3.62
N TRP A 22 16.00 1.66 -2.69
CA TRP A 22 16.65 2.94 -2.45
C TRP A 22 18.10 2.77 -2.00
N PHE A 23 18.39 1.87 -1.05
CA PHE A 23 19.74 1.63 -0.56
C PHE A 23 20.67 1.23 -1.71
N TYR A 24 20.27 0.23 -2.51
CA TYR A 24 21.12 -0.23 -3.61
C TYR A 24 21.26 0.80 -4.72
N ALA A 25 20.21 1.55 -5.04
CA ALA A 25 20.22 2.51 -6.14
C ALA A 25 20.92 3.83 -5.80
N SER A 26 20.81 4.29 -4.55
CA SER A 26 21.19 5.66 -4.16
C SER A 26 22.42 5.70 -3.26
N VAL A 27 22.57 4.71 -2.37
CA VAL A 27 23.66 4.66 -1.41
C VAL A 27 24.77 3.76 -1.95
N TYR A 28 24.49 2.47 -2.07
CA TYR A 28 25.49 1.44 -2.39
C TYR A 28 26.16 1.64 -3.76
N SER A 29 25.41 2.12 -4.76
CA SER A 29 25.92 2.44 -6.10
C SER A 29 27.00 3.52 -6.06
N SER A 30 26.90 4.47 -5.12
CA SER A 30 27.84 5.59 -4.92
C SER A 30 28.93 5.29 -3.89
N THR A 31 28.86 4.15 -3.18
CA THR A 31 29.80 3.79 -2.12
C THR A 31 31.16 3.38 -2.71
N PRO A 32 32.28 3.98 -2.23
CA PRO A 32 33.63 3.59 -2.61
C PRO A 32 33.92 2.12 -2.32
N THR A 33 34.76 1.46 -3.14
CA THR A 33 35.04 0.02 -3.04
C THR A 33 35.46 -0.41 -1.62
N GLU A 34 36.31 0.39 -0.97
CA GLU A 34 36.83 0.15 0.38
C GLU A 34 35.75 0.20 1.47
N ALA A 35 34.64 0.88 1.22
CA ALA A 35 33.54 1.09 2.16
C ALA A 35 32.32 0.18 1.87
N ARG A 36 32.32 -0.57 0.76
CA ARG A 36 31.19 -1.40 0.33
C ARG A 36 30.86 -2.51 1.30
N GLU A 37 31.87 -3.21 1.79
CA GLU A 37 31.68 -4.33 2.72
C GLU A 37 31.07 -3.85 4.04
N ALA A 38 31.65 -2.80 4.64
CA ALA A 38 31.12 -2.17 5.85
C ALA A 38 29.67 -1.71 5.66
N SER A 39 29.38 -1.06 4.53
CA SER A 39 28.02 -0.59 4.20
C SER A 39 27.02 -1.73 4.04
N LEU A 40 27.43 -2.85 3.42
CA LEU A 40 26.59 -4.05 3.29
C LEU A 40 26.31 -4.70 4.64
N THR A 41 27.31 -4.77 5.52
CA THR A 41 27.14 -5.32 6.87
C THR A 41 26.15 -4.47 7.67
N ALA A 42 26.34 -3.15 7.72
CA ALA A 42 25.42 -2.24 8.39
C ALA A 42 23.99 -2.31 7.82
N TRP A 43 23.87 -2.41 6.49
CA TRP A 43 22.60 -2.59 5.81
C TRP A 43 21.89 -3.91 6.20
N LYS A 44 22.62 -5.03 6.20
CA LYS A 44 22.08 -6.34 6.58
C LYS A 44 21.59 -6.33 8.03
N GLU A 45 22.35 -5.73 8.94
CA GLU A 45 21.95 -5.60 10.34
C GLU A 45 20.67 -4.76 10.50
N LEU A 46 20.59 -3.61 9.83
CA LEU A 46 19.41 -2.76 9.81
C LEU A 46 18.17 -3.54 9.36
N VAL A 47 18.26 -4.22 8.20
CA VAL A 47 17.14 -4.96 7.62
C VAL A 47 16.72 -6.12 8.50
N SER A 48 17.68 -6.87 9.05
CA SER A 48 17.37 -8.01 9.94
C SER A 48 16.60 -7.55 11.17
N LYS A 49 17.07 -6.50 11.85
CA LYS A 49 16.37 -5.90 13.00
C LYS A 49 14.97 -5.41 12.61
N LEU A 50 14.85 -4.77 11.45
CA LEU A 50 13.58 -4.26 10.96
C LEU A 50 12.56 -5.37 10.70
N ILE A 51 12.98 -6.45 10.05
CA ILE A 51 12.13 -7.62 9.78
C ILE A 51 11.70 -8.28 11.08
N GLU A 52 12.61 -8.44 12.03
CA GLU A 52 12.33 -9.03 13.33
C GLU A 52 11.26 -8.22 14.08
N GLU A 53 11.43 -6.89 14.16
CA GLU A 53 10.47 -6.01 14.84
C GLU A 53 9.11 -5.97 14.15
N LEU A 54 9.07 -6.06 12.80
CA LEU A 54 7.83 -6.11 12.04
C LEU A 54 7.06 -7.41 12.28
N ASN A 55 7.78 -8.54 12.28
CA ASN A 55 7.20 -9.86 12.52
C ASN A 55 6.67 -10.00 13.95
N LYS A 56 7.42 -9.52 14.96
CA LYS A 56 6.98 -9.52 16.36
C LYS A 56 5.64 -8.79 16.55
N ARG A 57 5.37 -7.76 15.75
CA ARG A 57 4.15 -6.95 15.83
C ARG A 57 3.03 -7.46 14.92
N GLY A 58 3.24 -8.50 14.12
CA GLY A 58 2.27 -8.99 13.15
C GLY A 58 1.91 -7.95 12.06
N ALA A 59 2.72 -6.91 11.89
CA ALA A 59 2.42 -5.77 11.02
C ALA A 59 2.93 -5.95 9.57
N THR A 60 3.37 -7.17 9.26
CA THR A 60 4.00 -7.53 7.99
C THR A 60 3.13 -7.24 6.77
N GLU A 61 1.83 -7.50 6.89
CA GLU A 61 0.82 -7.25 5.85
C GLU A 61 0.08 -5.92 6.04
N LEU A 62 0.42 -5.15 7.09
CA LEU A 62 -0.20 -3.86 7.34
C LEU A 62 0.48 -2.73 6.55
N PRO A 63 -0.27 -1.73 6.08
CA PRO A 63 0.28 -0.54 5.46
C PRO A 63 1.30 0.14 6.35
N ALA A 64 2.43 0.53 5.76
CA ALA A 64 3.53 1.10 6.53
C ALA A 64 4.28 2.20 5.77
N ARG A 65 4.84 3.14 6.53
CA ARG A 65 5.77 4.15 6.04
C ARG A 65 7.08 4.06 6.81
N LEU A 66 8.19 4.19 6.10
CA LEU A 66 9.53 4.22 6.66
C LEU A 66 10.12 5.63 6.56
N SER A 67 10.89 6.01 7.58
CA SER A 67 11.78 7.17 7.56
C SER A 67 13.13 6.74 8.15
N LEU A 68 14.21 6.96 7.41
CA LEU A 68 15.56 6.54 7.79
C LEU A 68 16.45 7.78 7.87
N SER A 69 17.05 8.00 9.04
CA SER A 69 18.16 8.94 9.20
C SER A 69 19.47 8.18 9.09
N TYR A 70 20.41 8.71 8.32
CA TYR A 70 21.71 8.07 8.09
C TYR A 70 22.80 9.13 7.86
N GLU A 71 24.04 8.67 7.90
CA GLU A 71 25.23 9.44 7.53
C GLU A 71 26.11 8.62 6.60
N LEU A 72 27.03 9.33 5.92
CA LEU A 72 28.15 8.73 5.21
C LEU A 72 29.38 8.97 6.07
N GLY A 73 30.02 7.89 6.51
CA GLY A 73 31.20 7.95 7.35
C GLY A 73 32.42 8.50 6.60
N PRO A 74 33.57 8.60 7.28
CA PRO A 74 34.78 9.23 6.73
C PRO A 74 35.31 8.56 5.45
N LYS A 75 35.02 7.27 5.24
CA LYS A 75 35.41 6.51 4.04
C LYS A 75 34.26 6.39 3.04
N GLY A 76 33.14 7.09 3.26
CA GLY A 76 31.93 7.00 2.46
C GLY A 76 31.05 5.79 2.79
N GLU A 77 31.27 5.14 3.94
CA GLU A 77 30.48 4.01 4.41
C GLU A 77 29.09 4.44 4.89
N PHE A 78 28.09 3.62 4.62
CA PHE A 78 26.73 3.85 5.08
C PHE A 78 26.61 3.60 6.59
N VAL A 79 26.20 4.63 7.33
CA VAL A 79 25.98 4.57 8.77
C VAL A 79 24.50 4.88 9.07
N PRO A 80 23.65 3.87 9.31
CA PRO A 80 22.27 4.10 9.72
C PRO A 80 22.22 4.60 11.17
N LEU A 81 21.46 5.66 11.42
CA LEU A 81 21.38 6.29 12.75
C LEU A 81 20.07 5.97 13.45
N SER A 82 18.95 6.15 12.76
CA SER A 82 17.63 5.87 13.31
C SER A 82 16.65 5.54 12.20
N LEU A 83 15.70 4.66 12.52
CA LEU A 83 14.65 4.28 11.61
C LEU A 83 13.31 4.37 12.34
N LYS A 84 12.37 5.11 11.75
CA LYS A 84 10.98 5.19 12.20
C LYS A 84 10.10 4.41 11.22
N MET A 85 9.29 3.50 11.75
CA MET A 85 8.21 2.87 11.01
C MET A 85 6.86 3.34 11.57
N GLU A 86 6.01 3.88 10.70
CA GLU A 86 4.62 4.20 10.99
C GLU A 86 3.77 3.08 10.38
N ILE A 87 3.00 2.38 11.19
CA ILE A 87 2.05 1.35 10.76
C ILE A 87 0.66 1.98 10.78
N PHE A 88 -0.13 1.73 9.74
CA PHE A 88 -1.46 2.33 9.57
C PHE A 88 -2.50 1.24 9.41
N ASP A 89 -3.68 1.48 9.98
CA ASP A 89 -4.89 0.76 9.62
C ASP A 89 -5.53 1.44 8.40
N LEU A 90 -5.78 0.68 7.33
CA LEU A 90 -6.44 1.20 6.12
C LEU A 90 -7.94 0.99 6.23
N THR A 91 -8.68 2.08 6.25
CA THR A 91 -10.12 2.08 6.00
C THR A 91 -10.40 2.72 4.64
N PRO A 92 -11.13 2.05 3.73
CA PRO A 92 -11.51 2.64 2.46
C PRO A 92 -12.43 3.83 2.73
N LYS A 93 -12.06 5.01 2.19
CA LYS A 93 -12.90 6.21 2.32
C LYS A 93 -14.13 6.14 1.43
N GLU A 94 -13.97 5.61 0.23
CA GLU A 94 -15.02 5.48 -0.79
C GLU A 94 -14.61 4.39 -1.79
N SER A 95 -15.60 3.66 -2.31
CA SER A 95 -15.41 2.66 -3.36
C SER A 95 -16.26 3.06 -4.56
N ILE A 96 -15.61 3.36 -5.68
CA ILE A 96 -16.28 3.72 -6.93
C ILE A 96 -16.22 2.51 -7.85
N ASN A 97 -17.39 1.97 -8.22
CA ASN A 97 -17.52 0.90 -9.19
C ASN A 97 -17.93 1.49 -10.54
N LEU A 98 -17.11 1.29 -11.56
CA LEU A 98 -17.40 1.72 -12.93
C LEU A 98 -17.61 0.48 -13.80
N SER A 99 -18.78 0.37 -14.43
CA SER A 99 -19.08 -0.67 -15.42
C SER A 99 -18.90 -0.11 -16.82
N PHE A 100 -18.21 -0.87 -17.68
CA PHE A 100 -17.86 -0.46 -19.04
C PHE A 100 -18.45 -1.35 -20.13
N SER A 101 -19.26 -2.36 -19.77
CA SER A 101 -19.95 -3.21 -20.74
C SER A 101 -21.40 -2.79 -20.92
N GLU A 102 -21.76 -2.42 -22.16
CA GLU A 102 -23.14 -2.11 -22.56
C GLU A 102 -24.10 -3.29 -22.27
N ARG A 103 -23.59 -4.52 -22.37
CA ARG A 103 -24.36 -5.74 -22.07
C ARG A 103 -24.84 -5.83 -20.61
N VAL A 104 -24.05 -5.33 -19.66
CA VAL A 104 -24.46 -5.35 -18.24
C VAL A 104 -25.53 -4.31 -17.99
N THR A 105 -25.43 -3.13 -18.63
CA THR A 105 -26.47 -2.09 -18.54
C THR A 105 -27.77 -2.52 -19.22
N GLU A 106 -27.72 -3.25 -20.34
CA GLU A 106 -28.89 -3.83 -20.98
C GLU A 106 -29.56 -4.90 -20.10
N LEU A 107 -28.79 -5.85 -19.56
CA LEU A 107 -29.32 -6.88 -18.66
C LEU A 107 -29.90 -6.30 -17.37
N GLU A 108 -29.27 -5.27 -16.80
CA GLU A 108 -29.80 -4.54 -15.65
C GLU A 108 -31.09 -3.79 -15.98
N ARG A 109 -31.16 -3.14 -17.15
CA ARG A 109 -32.39 -2.50 -17.64
C ARG A 109 -33.52 -3.51 -17.85
N GLU A 110 -33.23 -4.66 -18.42
CA GLU A 110 -34.21 -5.73 -18.62
C GLU A 110 -34.72 -6.29 -17.30
N ARG A 111 -33.82 -6.52 -16.32
CA ARG A 111 -34.20 -6.91 -14.95
C ARG A 111 -35.09 -5.87 -14.28
N ILE A 112 -34.73 -4.60 -14.35
CA ILE A 112 -35.52 -3.50 -13.76
C ILE A 112 -36.90 -3.41 -14.41
N LYS A 113 -36.99 -3.54 -15.75
CA LYS A 113 -38.28 -3.58 -16.46
C LYS A 113 -39.15 -4.76 -16.05
N ALA A 114 -38.56 -5.95 -15.91
CA ALA A 114 -39.27 -7.15 -15.46
C ALA A 114 -39.83 -6.96 -14.05
N GLN A 115 -39.01 -6.48 -13.11
CA GLN A 115 -39.42 -6.18 -11.74
C GLN A 115 -40.53 -5.11 -11.69
N TYR A 116 -40.40 -4.04 -12.47
CA TYR A 116 -41.42 -2.98 -12.55
C TYR A 116 -42.75 -3.52 -13.10
N SER A 117 -42.71 -4.38 -14.12
CA SER A 117 -43.92 -5.01 -14.67
C SER A 117 -44.64 -5.91 -13.66
N GLU A 118 -43.87 -6.62 -12.84
CA GLU A 118 -44.40 -7.49 -11.79
C GLU A 118 -45.00 -6.67 -10.65
N LEU A 119 -44.34 -5.56 -10.29
CA LEU A 119 -44.86 -4.57 -9.33
C LEU A 119 -46.17 -3.96 -9.80
N LEU A 120 -46.29 -3.57 -11.07
CA LEU A 120 -47.53 -3.03 -11.64
C LEU A 120 -48.67 -4.06 -11.63
N LYS A 121 -48.38 -5.33 -11.93
CA LYS A 121 -49.38 -6.41 -11.83
C LYS A 121 -49.87 -6.56 -10.39
N LYS A 122 -48.96 -6.64 -9.43
CA LYS A 122 -49.28 -6.73 -8.00
C LYS A 122 -50.05 -5.51 -7.48
N ALA A 123 -49.70 -4.31 -7.92
CA ALA A 123 -50.41 -3.09 -7.53
C ALA A 123 -51.84 -3.05 -8.07
N LYS A 124 -52.04 -3.49 -9.32
CA LYS A 124 -53.37 -3.62 -9.94
C LYS A 124 -54.23 -4.66 -9.23
N GLU A 125 -53.65 -5.77 -8.79
CA GLU A 125 -54.33 -6.79 -7.97
C GLU A 125 -54.74 -6.26 -6.59
N LEU A 126 -53.96 -5.33 -6.03
CA LEU A 126 -54.24 -4.68 -4.75
C LEU A 126 -55.11 -3.42 -4.86
N GLY A 127 -55.54 -3.03 -6.08
CA GLY A 127 -56.33 -1.82 -6.32
C GLY A 127 -55.60 -0.51 -6.04
N VAL A 128 -54.26 -0.54 -6.01
CA VAL A 128 -53.41 0.63 -5.77
C VAL A 128 -52.93 1.17 -7.12
N ASP A 129 -53.23 2.43 -7.40
CA ASP A 129 -52.71 3.10 -8.59
C ASP A 129 -51.30 3.63 -8.29
N LEU A 130 -50.31 3.17 -9.06
CA LEU A 130 -48.91 3.58 -8.95
C LEU A 130 -48.50 4.57 -10.06
N THR A 131 -49.46 5.08 -10.84
CA THR A 131 -49.17 6.17 -11.78
C THR A 131 -48.99 7.48 -11.01
N VAL A 132 -47.76 8.01 -11.05
CA VAL A 132 -47.44 9.41 -10.68
C VAL A 132 -47.39 10.22 -11.96
#